data_AF-A0A934RVZ8-F1
#
_entry.id   AF-A0A934RVZ8-F1
#
_cell.length_a   1.000
_cell.length_b   1.000
_cell.length_c   1.000
_cell.angle_alpha   90.00
_cell.angle_beta   90.00
_cell.angle_gamma   90.00
#
_symmetry.space_group_name_H-M   'P 1'
#
loop_
_entity.id
_entity.type
_entity.pdbx_description
1 polymer ?
#
loop_
_entity_poly.entity_id
_entity_poly.type
_entity_poly.pdbx_seq_one_letter_code
_entity_poly.pdbx_strand_id
1 'polypeptide(L)'
;MRKNTSKKGFTLVEIMIVVVIIGLLAAMAIPAFQKVRTDSRQSALYNDARQLASAAQQYMLENNVTTIAHGYDTSDGTLGTELEEYVRQIGKGYTIGNANLTINGDFTMTHPQLDDVYTFTAEGQFESKAAPST
;
A
#
# COMPACT_ATOMS: atom_id res chain seq x y z
N MET A 1 35.67 -2.93 56.52
CA MET A 1 34.33 -3.56 56.33
C MET A 1 33.98 -3.52 54.84
N ARG A 2 33.94 -4.65 54.14
CA ARG A 2 33.51 -4.72 52.72
C ARG A 2 32.13 -5.38 52.67
N LYS A 3 31.12 -4.63 52.25
CA LYS A 3 29.73 -5.10 52.13
C LYS A 3 29.63 -5.93 50.86
N ASN A 4 29.53 -7.25 50.99
CA ASN A 4 29.36 -8.16 49.85
C ASN A 4 27.93 -7.98 49.32
N THR A 5 27.76 -7.33 48.17
CA THR A 5 26.46 -7.20 47.51
C THR A 5 26.16 -8.52 46.83
N SER A 6 25.23 -9.30 47.39
CA SER A 6 24.78 -10.55 46.78
C SER A 6 24.14 -10.24 45.43
N LYS A 7 24.82 -10.61 44.34
CA LYS A 7 24.25 -10.53 42.99
C LYS A 7 23.21 -11.65 42.87
N LYS A 8 21.93 -11.30 42.92
CA LYS A 8 20.84 -12.22 42.56
C LYS A 8 20.94 -12.53 41.06
N GLY A 9 21.19 -13.79 40.72
CA GLY A 9 21.10 -14.27 39.34
C GLY A 9 19.65 -14.60 38.96
N PHE A 10 19.32 -14.51 37.67
CA PHE A 10 18.05 -14.98 37.12
C PHE A 10 17.93 -16.50 37.27
N THR A 11 16.75 -17.00 37.64
CA THR A 11 16.48 -18.44 37.62
C THR A 11 16.15 -18.90 36.20
N LEU A 12 16.51 -20.14 35.87
CA LEU A 12 16.13 -20.77 34.59
C LEU A 12 14.59 -20.84 34.42
N VAL A 13 13.88 -21.02 35.53
CA VAL A 13 12.40 -21.10 35.54
C VAL A 13 11.78 -19.76 35.16
N GLU A 14 12.32 -18.64 35.65
CA GLU A 14 11.85 -17.29 35.26
C GLU A 14 12.01 -17.05 33.76
N ILE A 15 13.13 -17.47 33.16
CA ILE A 15 13.31 -17.31 31.71
C ILE A 15 12.38 -18.26 30.93
N MET A 16 12.15 -19.48 31.43
CA MET A 16 11.29 -20.47 30.76
C MET A 16 9.83 -20.01 30.65
N ILE A 17 9.22 -19.52 31.74
CA ILE A 17 7.84 -19.03 31.68
C ILE A 17 7.71 -17.80 30.78
N VAL A 18 8.70 -16.90 30.80
CA VAL A 18 8.69 -15.69 29.98
C VAL A 18 8.70 -16.02 28.49
N VAL A 19 9.57 -16.93 28.04
CA VAL A 19 9.62 -17.30 26.61
C VAL A 19 8.35 -18.02 26.16
N VAL A 20 7.70 -18.80 27.03
CA VAL A 20 6.41 -19.45 26.73
C VAL A 20 5.31 -18.42 26.54
N ILE A 21 5.20 -17.44 27.43
CA ILE A 21 4.17 -16.39 27.32
C ILE A 21 4.43 -15.50 26.09
N ILE A 22 5.68 -15.08 25.86
CA ILE A 22 6.04 -14.29 24.66
C ILE A 22 5.77 -15.10 23.38
N GLY A 23 6.07 -16.40 23.37
CA GLY A 23 5.78 -17.29 22.25
C GLY A 23 4.28 -17.38 21.94
N LEU A 24 3.43 -17.50 22.95
CA LEU A 24 1.97 -17.52 22.79
C LEU A 24 1.45 -16.18 22.22
N LEU A 25 1.93 -15.06 22.76
CA LEU A 25 1.53 -13.73 22.28
C LEU A 25 2.00 -13.49 20.84
N ALA A 26 3.24 -13.86 20.51
CA ALA A 26 3.78 -13.71 19.16
C ALA A 26 3.01 -14.55 18.13
N ALA A 27 2.60 -15.77 18.49
CA ALA A 27 1.85 -16.66 17.60
C ALA A 27 0.51 -16.06 17.15
N MET A 28 -0.20 -15.35 18.03
CA MET A 28 -1.44 -14.65 17.67
C MET A 28 -1.18 -13.29 17.01
N ALA A 29 -0.15 -12.56 17.46
CA ALA A 29 0.12 -11.21 17.00
C ALA A 29 0.62 -11.15 15.54
N ILE A 30 1.47 -12.09 15.10
CA ILE A 30 2.04 -12.09 13.75
C ILE A 30 0.98 -12.14 12.64
N PRO A 31 0.04 -13.11 12.61
CA PRO A 31 -0.96 -13.17 11.54
C PRO A 31 -1.92 -11.97 11.58
N ALA A 32 -2.28 -11.49 12.79
CA ALA A 32 -3.11 -10.30 12.93
C ALA A 32 -2.41 -9.06 12.37
N PHE A 33 -1.12 -8.88 12.66
CA PHE A 33 -0.32 -7.77 12.14
C PHE A 33 -0.14 -7.83 10.62
N GLN A 34 0.05 -9.01 10.05
CA GLN A 34 0.12 -9.21 8.59
C GLN A 34 -1.18 -8.77 7.90
N LYS A 35 -2.33 -9.13 8.46
CA LYS A 35 -3.64 -8.69 7.94
C LYS A 35 -3.79 -7.17 8.00
N VAL A 36 -3.58 -6.56 9.17
CA VAL A 36 -3.69 -5.10 9.35
C VAL A 36 -2.77 -4.34 8.38
N ARG A 37 -1.55 -4.83 8.17
CA ARG A 37 -0.61 -4.23 7.22
C ARG A 37 -1.10 -4.32 5.77
N THR A 38 -1.74 -5.42 5.39
CA THR A 38 -2.30 -5.63 4.06
C THR A 38 -3.51 -4.71 3.85
N ASP A 39 -4.43 -4.67 4.81
CA ASP A 39 -5.64 -3.83 4.78
C ASP A 39 -5.26 -2.33 4.71
N SER A 40 -4.22 -1.92 5.43
CA SER A 40 -3.71 -0.54 5.41
C SER A 40 -3.18 -0.15 4.03
N ARG A 41 -2.48 -1.06 3.34
CA ARG A 41 -1.98 -0.83 1.99
C ARG A 41 -3.10 -0.79 0.96
N GLN A 42 -4.10 -1.66 1.08
CA GLN A 42 -5.28 -1.62 0.22
C GLN A 42 -6.01 -0.29 0.37
N SER A 43 -6.17 0.18 1.60
CA SER A 43 -6.79 1.48 1.88
C SER A 43 -5.99 2.64 1.27
N ALA A 44 -4.66 2.60 1.36
CA ALA A 44 -3.79 3.58 0.71
C ALA A 44 -3.93 3.54 -0.81
N LEU A 45 -3.90 2.35 -1.41
CA LEU A 45 -4.07 2.14 -2.84
C LEU A 45 -5.42 2.70 -3.34
N TYR A 46 -6.51 2.50 -2.60
CA TYR A 46 -7.82 3.06 -2.96
C TYR A 46 -7.84 4.59 -2.91
N ASN A 47 -7.16 5.20 -1.94
CA ASN A 47 -7.05 6.65 -1.88
C ASN A 47 -6.16 7.21 -3.00
N ASP A 48 -5.09 6.51 -3.35
CA ASP A 48 -4.19 6.88 -4.44
C ASP A 48 -4.87 6.75 -5.80
N ALA A 49 -5.66 5.70 -6.02
CA ALA A 49 -6.48 5.53 -7.22
C ALA A 49 -7.48 6.69 -7.41
N ARG A 50 -8.13 7.13 -6.33
CA ARG A 50 -9.04 8.29 -6.36
C ARG A 50 -8.31 9.60 -6.68
N GLN A 51 -7.12 9.81 -6.12
CA GLN A 51 -6.29 10.97 -6.44
C GLN A 51 -5.90 10.98 -7.92
N LEU A 52 -5.45 9.83 -8.44
CA LEU A 52 -5.09 9.67 -9.85
C LEU A 52 -6.29 9.94 -10.76
N ALA A 53 -7.44 9.33 -10.49
CA ALA A 53 -8.65 9.51 -11.27
C ALA A 53 -9.13 10.96 -11.26
N SER A 54 -9.13 11.61 -10.08
CA SER A 54 -9.52 13.02 -9.97
C SER A 54 -8.59 13.95 -10.76
N ALA A 55 -7.27 13.71 -10.70
CA ALA A 55 -6.28 14.45 -11.48
C ALA A 55 -6.53 14.28 -12.99
N ALA A 56 -6.77 13.04 -13.42
CA ALA A 56 -7.07 12.72 -14.80
C ALA A 56 -8.31 13.45 -15.29
N GLN A 57 -9.40 13.37 -14.54
CA GLN A 57 -10.66 14.02 -14.90
C GLN A 57 -10.55 15.55 -14.97
N GLN A 58 -9.79 16.17 -14.06
CA GLN A 58 -9.55 17.61 -14.09
C GLN A 58 -8.80 18.02 -15.36
N TYR A 59 -7.69 17.35 -15.68
CA TYR A 59 -6.95 17.62 -16.91
C TYR A 59 -7.81 17.45 -18.17
N MET A 60 -8.59 16.37 -18.21
CA MET A 60 -9.48 16.04 -19.33
C MET A 60 -10.54 17.09 -19.56
N LEU A 61 -11.14 17.60 -18.47
CA LEU A 61 -12.14 18.65 -18.51
C LEU A 61 -11.55 19.98 -18.99
N GLU A 62 -10.37 20.35 -18.49
CA GLU A 62 -9.72 21.62 -18.84
C GLU A 62 -9.21 21.64 -20.29
N ASN A 63 -8.66 20.51 -20.75
CA ASN A 63 -8.05 20.40 -22.08
C ASN A 63 -9.01 19.85 -23.14
N ASN A 64 -10.26 19.54 -22.78
CA ASN A 64 -11.27 18.92 -23.65
C ASN A 64 -10.76 17.63 -24.34
N VAL A 65 -10.01 16.81 -23.60
CA VAL A 65 -9.50 15.52 -24.08
C VAL A 65 -10.19 14.35 -23.37
N THR A 66 -10.35 13.23 -24.05
CA THR A 66 -11.02 12.03 -23.52
C THR A 66 -10.05 10.90 -23.17
N THR A 67 -8.75 11.11 -23.39
CA THR A 67 -7.68 10.17 -23.09
C THR A 67 -6.44 10.95 -22.69
N ILE A 68 -5.74 10.47 -21.67
CA ILE A 68 -4.48 11.05 -21.22
C ILE A 68 -3.42 9.96 -21.09
N ALA A 69 -2.19 10.28 -21.46
CA ALA A 69 -1.06 9.48 -21.05
C ALA A 69 -0.78 9.73 -19.57
N HIS A 70 -0.10 8.80 -18.91
CA HIS A 70 0.44 9.04 -17.59
C HIS A 70 1.89 8.57 -17.52
N GLY A 71 2.75 9.42 -16.95
CA GLY A 71 4.04 8.99 -16.44
C GLY A 71 3.89 8.58 -14.98
N TYR A 72 4.45 7.45 -14.58
CA TYR A 72 4.55 7.08 -13.17
C TYR A 72 5.90 6.46 -12.87
N ASP A 73 6.63 7.06 -11.93
CA ASP A 73 7.88 6.49 -11.40
C ASP A 73 7.56 5.57 -10.22
N THR A 74 7.78 4.27 -10.40
CA THR A 74 7.52 3.25 -9.36
C THR A 74 8.39 3.39 -8.11
N SER A 75 9.59 3.98 -8.23
CA SER A 75 10.55 4.11 -7.13
C SER A 75 10.17 5.24 -6.19
N ASP A 76 9.70 6.35 -6.77
CA ASP A 76 9.36 7.55 -6.01
C ASP A 76 7.89 7.87 -5.94
N GLY A 77 7.02 7.21 -6.71
CA GLY A 77 5.58 7.43 -6.71
C GLY A 77 5.17 8.72 -7.43
N THR A 78 6.11 9.37 -8.12
CA THR A 78 5.88 10.64 -8.82
C THR A 78 5.05 10.40 -10.07
N LEU A 79 4.01 11.21 -10.24
CA LEU A 79 3.26 11.28 -11.49
C LEU A 79 3.91 12.34 -12.38
N GLY A 80 4.13 11.97 -13.63
CA GLY A 80 4.69 12.83 -14.66
C GLY A 80 3.69 13.16 -15.75
N THR A 81 4.22 13.72 -16.84
CA THR A 81 3.47 14.09 -18.05
C THR A 81 2.35 15.09 -17.75
N GLU A 82 1.12 14.81 -18.17
CA GLU A 82 -0.04 15.68 -18.06
C GLU A 82 -0.58 15.79 -16.62
N LEU A 83 -0.20 14.87 -15.72
CA LEU A 83 -0.78 14.77 -14.38
C LEU A 83 0.03 15.49 -13.28
N GLU A 84 1.29 15.85 -13.54
CA GLU A 84 2.20 16.45 -12.55
C GLU A 84 1.64 17.76 -11.95
N GLU A 85 0.87 18.52 -12.73
CA GLU A 85 0.28 19.80 -12.32
C GLU A 85 -0.85 19.63 -11.28
N TYR A 86 -1.56 18.49 -11.30
CA TYR A 86 -2.72 18.25 -10.44
C TYR A 86 -2.36 17.37 -9.24
N VAL A 87 -1.57 16.31 -9.46
CA VAL A 87 -1.08 15.42 -8.39
C VAL A 87 0.38 15.11 -8.67
N ARG A 88 1.26 15.57 -7.78
CA ARG A 88 2.71 15.39 -7.93
C ARG A 88 3.16 13.97 -7.59
N GLN A 89 2.48 13.32 -6.65
CA GLN A 89 2.93 12.05 -6.10
C GLN A 89 1.76 11.28 -5.49
N ILE A 90 1.74 9.98 -5.73
CA ILE A 90 0.91 9.00 -5.00
C ILE A 90 1.83 8.01 -4.26
N GLY A 91 1.27 7.02 -3.58
CA GLY A 91 2.07 5.96 -2.96
C GLY A 91 3.09 5.32 -3.92
N LYS A 92 4.16 4.77 -3.34
CA LYS A 92 5.29 4.19 -4.08
C LYS A 92 5.03 2.73 -4.44
N GLY A 93 5.75 2.25 -5.44
CA GLY A 93 5.78 0.83 -5.81
C GLY A 93 4.51 0.36 -6.50
N TYR A 94 3.61 1.24 -6.94
CA TYR A 94 2.49 0.79 -7.74
C TYR A 94 2.94 0.40 -9.15
N THR A 95 2.11 -0.35 -9.86
CA THR A 95 2.12 -0.35 -11.32
C THR A 95 0.71 -0.01 -11.77
N ILE A 96 0.57 1.09 -12.49
CA ILE A 96 -0.70 1.49 -13.08
C ILE A 96 -0.79 0.74 -14.42
N GLY A 97 -1.84 -0.04 -14.58
CA GLY A 97 -2.13 -0.73 -15.82
C GLY A 97 -2.88 0.18 -16.78
N ASN A 98 -2.71 -0.15 -18.07
CA ASN A 98 -3.10 0.63 -19.24
C ASN A 98 -2.13 1.78 -19.49
N ALA A 99 -1.72 2.00 -20.74
CA ALA A 99 -0.82 3.10 -21.09
C ALA A 99 -1.50 4.48 -20.99
N ASN A 100 -2.83 4.52 -21.01
CA ASN A 100 -3.61 5.74 -20.98
C ASN A 100 -4.82 5.59 -20.07
N LEU A 101 -5.20 6.69 -19.40
CA LEU A 101 -6.45 6.82 -18.65
C LEU A 101 -7.51 7.44 -19.57
N THR A 102 -8.76 6.97 -19.47
CA THR A 102 -9.86 7.41 -20.36
C THR A 102 -11.08 7.80 -19.54
N ILE A 103 -11.92 8.70 -20.08
CA ILE A 103 -12.99 9.37 -19.32
C ILE A 103 -14.05 8.41 -18.74
N ASN A 104 -14.23 7.24 -19.35
CA ASN A 104 -15.18 6.21 -18.95
C ASN A 104 -14.54 4.81 -18.92
N GLY A 105 -13.22 4.72 -18.98
CA GLY A 105 -12.52 3.44 -18.98
C GLY A 105 -11.84 3.19 -17.65
N ASP A 106 -11.79 1.92 -17.31
CA ASP A 106 -11.19 1.46 -16.09
C ASP A 106 -9.66 1.45 -16.21
N PHE A 107 -8.99 1.52 -15.07
CA PHE A 107 -7.56 1.34 -14.96
C PHE A 107 -7.25 0.38 -13.83
N THR A 108 -6.10 -0.27 -13.90
CA THR A 108 -5.68 -1.19 -12.85
C THR A 108 -4.54 -0.60 -12.04
N MET A 109 -4.43 -0.96 -10.77
CA MET A 109 -3.24 -0.72 -9.97
C MET A 109 -2.82 -2.03 -9.30
N THR A 110 -1.52 -2.32 -9.34
CA THR A 110 -0.89 -3.42 -8.60
C THR A 110 0.16 -2.87 -7.67
N HIS A 111 0.56 -3.64 -6.66
CA HIS A 111 1.66 -3.29 -5.76
C HIS A 111 2.41 -4.58 -5.41
N PRO A 112 3.75 -4.65 -5.38
CA PRO A 112 4.49 -5.89 -5.17
C PRO A 112 4.16 -6.65 -3.88
N GLN A 113 3.63 -5.96 -2.86
CA GLN A 113 3.21 -6.54 -1.59
C GLN A 113 1.70 -6.81 -1.50
N LEU A 114 0.94 -6.47 -2.54
CA LEU A 114 -0.46 -6.84 -2.73
C LEU A 114 -0.49 -7.72 -3.99
N ASP A 115 -0.51 -9.03 -3.80
CA ASP A 115 -0.37 -10.06 -4.85
C ASP A 115 -1.60 -10.15 -5.78
N ASP A 116 -2.34 -9.05 -5.94
CA ASP A 116 -3.61 -8.93 -6.64
C ASP A 116 -3.59 -7.71 -7.57
N VAL A 117 -4.37 -7.79 -8.65
CA VAL A 117 -4.68 -6.68 -9.55
C VAL A 117 -5.99 -6.05 -9.11
N TYR A 118 -5.95 -4.75 -8.83
CA TYR A 118 -7.12 -3.96 -8.43
C TYR A 118 -7.59 -3.12 -9.61
N THR A 119 -8.85 -3.28 -10.00
CA THR A 119 -9.49 -2.52 -11.08
C THR A 119 -10.31 -1.39 -10.48
N PHE A 120 -10.15 -0.21 -11.06
CA PHE A 120 -10.84 1.01 -10.68
C PHE A 120 -11.56 1.60 -11.87
N THR A 121 -12.74 2.15 -11.62
CA THR A 121 -13.47 2.95 -12.61
C THR A 121 -12.71 4.23 -12.95
N ALA A 122 -13.12 4.92 -14.01
CA ALA A 122 -12.59 6.25 -14.37
C ALA A 122 -12.71 7.31 -13.25
N GLU A 123 -13.55 7.08 -12.23
CA GLU A 123 -13.73 7.94 -11.05
C GLU A 123 -12.86 7.50 -9.87
N GLY A 124 -12.05 6.45 -10.03
CA GLY A 124 -11.23 5.87 -8.97
C GLY A 124 -12.04 5.05 -7.96
N GLN A 125 -13.25 4.60 -8.31
CA GLN A 125 -14.02 3.68 -7.47
C GLN A 125 -13.52 2.26 -7.68
N PHE A 126 -13.32 1.52 -6.59
CA PHE A 126 -12.96 0.11 -6.66
C PHE A 126 -14.09 -0.69 -7.32
N GLU A 127 -13.76 -1.46 -8.35
CA GLU A 127 -14.70 -2.29 -9.08
C GLU A 127 -14.47 -3.77 -8.82
N SER A 128 -13.24 -4.24 -9.02
CA SER A 128 -12.92 -5.66 -8.90
C SER A 128 -11.48 -5.92 -8.49
N LYS A 129 -11.24 -7.11 -7.94
CA LYS A 129 -9.92 -7.64 -7.60
C LYS A 129 -9.72 -8.99 -8.30
N ALA A 130 -8.62 -9.16 -9.00
CA ALA A 130 -8.25 -10.41 -9.66
C ALA A 130 -6.84 -10.86 -9.27
N ALA A 131 -6.59 -12.17 -9.29
CA ALA A 131 -5.23 -12.68 -9.20
C ALA A 131 -4.43 -12.26 -10.45
N PRO A 132 -3.10 -12.03 -10.34
CA PRO A 132 -2.27 -11.71 -11.49
C PRO A 132 -2.39 -12.80 -12.56
N SER A 133 -2.66 -12.39 -13.79
CA SER A 133 -2.63 -13.29 -14.94
C SER A 133 -1.21 -13.83 -15.08
N THR A 134 -1.08 -15.15 -14.94
CA THR A 134 0.19 -15.89 -15.00
C THR A 134 0.87 -15.73 -16.36
#